data_AF-A0A1E7NC67-F1
#
_entry.id   AF-A0A1E7NC67-F1
#
_cell.length_a   1.000
_cell.length_b   1.000
_cell.length_c   1.000
_cell.angle_alpha   90.00
_cell.angle_beta   90.00
_cell.angle_gamma   90.00
#
_symmetry.space_group_name_H-M   'P 1'
#
loop_
_entity.id
_entity.type
_entity.pdbx_description
1 polymer ?
#
loop_
_entity_poly.entity_id
_entity_poly.type
_entity_poly.pdbx_seq_one_letter_code
_entity_poly.pdbx_strand_id
1 'polypeptide(L)'
;MWHAKNLEKGILPDYLAGYGVTDTALRGSYTRNYSNSLVAPWLWNDTKKVFLSTEDEQSVGAKADYIVDQGAGGAMIWELAGDYRWDTTANGGKGEYVPGSTLTSLMYDKFKAASPYGAARSTVPLPQQTLPIDVSFTNFALGDSNYPINPKLHIVNNSTLTLPGGTEFQFDYSNSAPGNAKDRAGFGLQVIRQDNPGPGNAGGLKGTYNRVSVKLPGWQSLAPGASVDMDFVYYLPVSTPSNWTVNVAGTLYGIKGDLTRGALDSGTPTPIPTPTQTPTPTPTGTPTGTPTPTPTGTPTGTPAPTPTPAPGTCTAAPGWDAGTTYATPTKVSWKGHYYQNKWWTKGDDPAAGGAWGVWSDLGAC
;
A
#
# COMPACT_ATOMS: atom_id res chain seq x y z
N MET A 1 10.08 2.40 29.91
CA MET A 1 10.45 3.80 30.21
C MET A 1 10.66 4.09 31.69
N TRP A 2 9.89 3.53 32.63
CA TRP A 2 10.09 3.70 34.09
C TRP A 2 11.53 3.44 34.57
N HIS A 3 12.20 2.39 34.08
CA HIS A 3 13.61 2.15 34.43
C HIS A 3 14.54 3.29 33.97
N ALA A 4 14.36 3.82 32.76
CA ALA A 4 15.14 4.96 32.29
C ALA A 4 14.88 6.22 33.13
N LYS A 5 13.64 6.47 33.58
CA LYS A 5 13.32 7.56 34.51
C LYS A 5 14.02 7.38 35.87
N ASN A 6 14.15 6.16 36.38
CA ASN A 6 14.95 5.90 37.58
C ASN A 6 16.44 6.19 37.37
N LEU A 7 17.01 5.76 36.23
CA LEU A 7 18.40 6.06 35.89
C LEU A 7 18.66 7.57 35.79
N GLU A 8 17.75 8.32 35.15
CA GLU A 8 17.78 9.78 35.07
C GLU A 8 17.83 10.42 36.47
N LYS A 9 17.10 9.86 37.44
CA LYS A 9 17.08 10.32 38.83
C LYS A 9 18.22 9.75 39.69
N GLY A 10 19.08 8.90 39.14
CA GLY A 10 20.12 8.21 39.92
C GLY A 10 19.57 7.24 40.97
N ILE A 11 18.35 6.73 40.76
CA ILE A 11 17.70 5.79 41.66
C ILE A 11 18.15 4.37 41.30
N LEU A 12 18.65 3.64 42.29
CA LEU A 12 18.85 2.20 42.18
C LEU A 12 17.52 1.50 42.55
N PRO A 13 16.83 0.87 41.58
CA PRO A 13 15.50 0.35 41.82
C PRO A 13 15.52 -1.02 42.53
N ASP A 14 14.44 -1.33 43.25
CA ASP A 14 14.32 -2.57 44.01
C ASP A 14 13.94 -3.80 43.16
N TYR A 15 13.33 -3.57 41.98
CA TYR A 15 12.88 -4.62 41.08
C TYR A 15 14.00 -5.34 40.30
N LEU A 16 15.25 -4.88 40.36
CA LEU A 16 16.36 -5.45 39.58
C LEU A 16 16.55 -6.94 39.83
N ALA A 17 16.44 -7.38 41.09
CA ALA A 17 16.56 -8.79 41.46
C ALA A 17 15.43 -9.65 40.84
N GLY A 18 14.23 -9.09 40.70
CA GLY A 18 13.09 -9.76 40.06
C GLY A 18 13.32 -10.04 38.57
N TYR A 19 14.23 -9.30 37.92
CA TYR A 19 14.67 -9.52 36.54
C TYR A 19 16.01 -10.28 36.45
N GLY A 20 16.53 -10.81 37.56
CA GLY A 20 17.79 -11.56 37.59
C GLY A 20 19.04 -10.70 37.38
N VAL A 21 18.96 -9.38 37.57
CA VAL A 21 20.11 -8.48 37.43
C VAL A 21 20.97 -8.54 38.70
N THR A 22 22.22 -8.98 38.55
CA THR A 22 23.15 -9.17 39.66
C THR A 22 24.17 -8.04 39.82
N ASP A 23 24.58 -7.38 38.73
CA ASP A 23 25.38 -6.15 38.79
C ASP A 23 24.46 -4.93 38.90
N THR A 24 24.28 -4.46 40.13
CA THR A 24 23.38 -3.35 40.47
C THR A 24 24.12 -2.02 40.64
N ALA A 25 25.44 -1.97 40.43
CA ALA A 25 26.19 -0.75 40.68
C ALA A 25 25.87 0.32 39.63
N LEU A 26 25.22 1.41 40.06
CA LEU A 26 25.11 2.63 39.24
C LEU A 26 26.48 3.30 39.15
N ARG A 27 26.99 3.43 37.93
CA ARG A 27 28.29 4.07 37.63
C ARG A 27 28.07 5.29 36.73
N GLY A 28 28.63 6.43 37.14
CA GLY A 28 28.38 7.71 36.47
C GLY A 28 26.96 8.23 36.69
N SER A 29 26.58 9.24 35.92
CA SER A 29 25.23 9.83 35.92
C SER A 29 24.61 9.70 34.54
N TYR A 30 23.31 9.48 34.49
CA TYR A 30 22.53 9.49 33.25
C TYR A 30 21.87 10.85 33.09
N THR A 31 22.47 11.71 32.29
CA THR A 31 21.96 13.07 32.05
C THR A 31 20.96 13.08 30.91
N ARG A 32 19.75 13.60 31.17
CA ARG A 32 18.74 13.82 30.13
C ARG A 32 19.17 14.93 29.17
N ASN A 33 19.00 14.66 27.89
CA ASN A 33 19.17 15.60 26.79
C ASN A 33 17.91 15.58 25.92
N TYR A 34 17.72 16.61 25.11
CA TYR A 34 16.58 16.70 24.19
C TYR A 34 16.97 17.46 22.93
N SER A 35 16.54 16.96 21.77
CA SER A 35 16.67 17.65 20.49
C SER A 35 15.32 18.18 20.04
N ASN A 36 15.20 19.50 19.94
CA ASN A 36 13.98 20.15 19.42
C ASN A 36 13.73 19.80 17.95
N SER A 37 14.79 19.66 17.14
CA SER A 37 14.66 19.35 15.72
C SER A 37 14.26 17.90 15.46
N LEU A 38 14.63 16.97 16.34
CA LEU A 38 14.28 15.54 16.22
C LEU A 38 13.06 15.15 17.06
N VAL A 39 12.64 16.00 18.00
CA VAL A 39 11.60 15.70 19.00
C VAL A 39 11.94 14.40 19.75
N ALA A 40 13.19 14.31 20.21
CA ALA A 40 13.77 13.08 20.76
C ALA A 40 14.59 13.38 22.04
N PRO A 41 14.20 12.80 23.19
CA PRO A 41 14.99 12.79 24.41
C PRO A 41 15.93 11.58 24.44
N TRP A 42 17.05 11.72 25.14
CA TRP A 42 17.92 10.59 25.45
C TRP A 42 18.63 10.80 26.79
N LEU A 43 19.14 9.72 27.35
CA LEU A 43 20.09 9.77 28.45
C LEU A 43 21.50 9.55 27.93
N TRP A 44 22.42 10.42 28.32
CA TRP A 44 23.86 10.23 28.10
C TRP A 44 24.56 9.99 29.43
N ASN A 45 25.30 8.89 29.51
CA ASN A 45 26.21 8.61 30.62
C ASN A 45 27.64 8.69 30.12
N ASP A 46 28.33 9.78 30.46
CA ASP A 46 29.68 10.05 29.97
C ASP A 46 30.72 9.08 30.54
N THR A 47 30.60 8.70 31.81
CA THR A 47 31.52 7.74 32.45
C THR A 47 31.50 6.39 31.74
N LYS A 48 30.32 5.93 31.35
CA LYS A 48 30.13 4.64 30.66
C LYS A 48 30.22 4.76 29.14
N LYS A 49 30.20 5.97 28.59
CA LYS A 49 29.96 6.24 27.16
C LYS A 49 28.71 5.53 26.64
N VAL A 50 27.64 5.54 27.44
CA VAL A 50 26.37 4.87 27.13
C VAL A 50 25.32 5.90 26.73
N PHE A 51 24.71 5.67 25.57
CA PHE A 51 23.55 6.38 25.07
C PHE A 51 22.30 5.51 25.23
N LEU A 52 21.23 6.07 25.79
CA LEU A 52 19.92 5.41 25.85
C LEU A 52 18.88 6.34 25.19
N SER A 53 18.32 5.92 24.07
CA SER A 53 17.15 6.59 23.49
C SER A 53 15.97 6.43 24.44
N THR A 54 15.17 7.49 24.58
CA THR A 54 14.04 7.51 25.52
C THR A 54 12.83 8.18 24.88
N GLU A 55 11.66 7.95 25.45
CA GLU A 55 10.44 8.72 25.18
C GLU A 55 9.85 9.15 26.52
N ASP A 56 9.46 10.42 26.62
CA ASP A 56 8.88 10.96 27.84
C ASP A 56 7.79 11.99 27.55
N GLU A 57 7.29 12.64 28.59
CA GLU A 57 6.16 13.57 28.51
C GLU A 57 6.39 14.67 27.46
N GLN A 58 7.63 15.13 27.29
CA GLN A 58 7.95 16.22 26.36
C GLN A 58 7.82 15.74 24.90
N SER A 59 8.42 14.60 24.55
CA SER A 59 8.38 14.09 23.17
C SER A 59 7.02 13.51 22.81
N VAL A 60 6.41 12.75 23.72
CA VAL A 60 5.07 12.18 23.52
C VAL A 60 4.03 13.29 23.43
N GLY A 61 4.13 14.33 24.26
CA GLY A 61 3.27 15.50 24.19
C GLY A 61 3.35 16.19 22.83
N ALA A 62 4.56 16.47 22.35
CA ALA A 62 4.77 17.10 21.04
C ALA A 62 4.28 16.23 19.86
N LYS A 63 4.48 14.92 19.91
CA LYS A 63 3.97 13.99 18.88
C LYS A 63 2.46 13.88 18.91
N ALA A 64 1.84 13.91 20.08
CA ALA A 64 0.38 13.95 20.21
C ALA A 64 -0.19 15.25 19.64
N ASP A 65 0.44 16.40 19.89
CA ASP A 65 0.06 17.66 19.25
C ASP A 65 0.18 17.56 17.73
N TYR A 66 1.28 17.01 17.21
CA TYR A 66 1.42 16.78 15.77
C TYR A 66 0.31 15.89 15.19
N ILE A 67 -0.09 14.81 15.87
CA ILE A 67 -1.18 13.93 15.44
C ILE A 67 -2.50 14.72 15.32
N VAL A 68 -2.78 15.56 16.31
CA VAL A 68 -3.98 16.42 16.33
C VAL A 68 -3.92 17.45 15.20
N ASP A 69 -2.80 18.16 15.07
CA ASP A 69 -2.61 19.24 14.09
C ASP A 69 -2.67 18.72 12.65
N GLN A 70 -2.18 17.52 12.40
CA GLN A 70 -2.27 16.86 11.08
C GLN A 70 -3.63 16.20 10.82
N GLY A 71 -4.52 16.15 11.80
CA GLY A 71 -5.79 15.42 11.69
C GLY A 71 -5.60 13.93 11.43
N ALA A 72 -4.55 13.33 11.98
CA ALA A 72 -4.27 11.91 11.83
C ALA A 72 -5.24 11.05 12.66
N GLY A 73 -5.47 9.81 12.23
CA GLY A 73 -6.48 8.93 12.84
C GLY A 73 -6.16 8.42 14.26
N GLY A 74 -4.90 8.55 14.72
CA GLY A 74 -4.50 8.16 16.07
C GLY A 74 -3.03 7.80 16.22
N ALA A 75 -2.70 7.21 17.37
CA ALA A 75 -1.36 6.71 17.72
C ALA A 75 -1.39 5.22 18.01
N MET A 76 -0.27 4.53 17.78
CA MET A 76 0.00 3.19 18.26
C MET A 76 1.16 3.25 19.26
N ILE A 77 1.09 2.43 20.31
CA ILE A 77 2.14 2.34 21.34
C ILE A 77 2.68 0.92 21.46
N TRP A 78 3.99 0.81 21.64
CA TRP A 78 4.66 -0.43 22.02
C TRP A 78 5.52 -0.15 23.27
N GLU A 79 5.26 -0.73 24.43
CA GLU A 79 4.09 -1.51 24.85
C GLU A 79 3.53 -0.93 26.16
N LEU A 80 2.35 -1.38 26.58
CA LEU A 80 1.67 -0.88 27.78
C LEU A 80 2.54 -1.01 29.05
N ALA A 81 3.24 -2.13 29.25
CA ALA A 81 4.08 -2.33 30.45
C ALA A 81 5.33 -1.43 30.48
N GLY A 82 5.63 -0.77 29.36
CA GLY A 82 6.73 0.18 29.24
C GLY A 82 6.41 1.57 29.80
N ASP A 83 5.14 1.94 29.90
CA ASP A 83 4.68 3.23 30.45
C ASP A 83 4.90 3.28 31.98
N TYR A 84 4.88 4.46 32.58
CA TYR A 84 5.38 4.67 33.94
C TYR A 84 4.48 5.52 34.81
N ARG A 85 4.75 5.48 36.12
CA ARG A 85 4.28 6.43 37.13
C ARG A 85 5.32 6.54 38.24
N TRP A 86 5.28 7.62 39.02
CA TRP A 86 6.01 7.71 40.28
C TRP A 86 5.21 7.02 41.39
N ASP A 87 5.86 6.17 42.18
CA ASP A 87 5.27 5.53 43.36
C ASP A 87 6.12 5.89 44.58
N THR A 88 5.57 6.69 45.50
CA THR A 88 6.27 7.14 46.70
C THR A 88 6.50 6.04 47.73
N THR A 89 5.74 4.94 47.64
CA THR A 89 5.79 3.84 48.61
C THR A 89 6.75 2.73 48.20
N ALA A 90 7.09 2.66 46.90
CA ALA A 90 8.06 1.72 46.35
C ALA A 90 9.49 1.98 46.85
N ASN A 91 10.41 1.03 46.62
CA ASN A 91 11.80 1.09 47.07
C ASN A 91 11.93 1.31 48.59
N GLY A 92 11.12 0.58 49.36
CA GLY A 92 11.06 0.70 50.82
C GLY A 92 10.67 2.10 51.31
N GLY A 93 9.79 2.80 50.59
CA GLY A 93 9.31 4.15 50.92
C GLY A 93 10.25 5.29 50.48
N LYS A 94 11.31 5.00 49.73
CA LYS A 94 12.19 6.04 49.14
C LYS A 94 11.60 6.62 47.85
N GLY A 95 10.67 5.88 47.24
CA GLY A 95 10.04 6.17 45.98
C GLY A 95 10.90 5.78 44.78
N GLU A 96 10.22 5.32 43.73
CA GLU A 96 10.82 5.03 42.43
C GLU A 96 9.76 5.09 41.32
N TYR A 97 10.22 5.13 40.06
CA TYR A 97 9.34 4.94 38.92
C TYR A 97 9.07 3.46 38.69
N VAL A 98 7.80 3.12 38.54
CA VAL A 98 7.28 1.76 38.30
C VAL A 98 6.37 1.76 37.06
N PRO A 99 5.93 0.59 36.54
CA PRO A 99 4.93 0.56 35.46
C PRO A 99 3.71 1.43 35.78
N GLY A 100 3.18 2.14 34.79
CA GLY A 100 2.07 3.09 35.01
C GLY A 100 1.43 3.53 33.71
N SER A 101 0.84 4.73 33.69
CA SER A 101 0.07 5.23 32.54
C SER A 101 0.34 6.70 32.21
N THR A 102 1.46 7.29 32.68
CA THR A 102 1.73 8.72 32.48
C THR A 102 1.68 9.14 31.01
N LEU A 103 2.32 8.39 30.12
CA LEU A 103 2.36 8.74 28.70
C LEU A 103 1.01 8.49 28.00
N THR A 104 0.37 7.38 28.33
CA THR A 104 -0.93 7.02 27.74
C THR A 104 -2.04 7.97 28.20
N SER A 105 -2.04 8.37 29.48
CA SER A 105 -2.96 9.39 30.02
C SER A 105 -2.74 10.74 29.32
N LEU A 106 -1.48 11.15 29.12
CA LEU A 106 -1.16 12.39 28.39
C LEU A 106 -1.72 12.38 26.95
N MET A 107 -1.54 11.28 26.21
CA MET A 107 -2.11 11.13 24.87
C MET A 107 -3.64 11.14 24.91
N TYR A 108 -4.25 10.41 25.84
CA TYR A 108 -5.70 10.38 26.01
C TYR A 108 -6.29 11.77 26.24
N ASP A 109 -5.71 12.55 27.16
CA ASP A 109 -6.21 13.89 27.49
C ASP A 109 -6.13 14.84 26.28
N LYS A 110 -5.04 14.76 25.50
CA LYS A 110 -4.88 15.54 24.26
C LYS A 110 -5.90 15.11 23.20
N PHE A 111 -6.03 13.82 22.91
CA PHE A 111 -6.94 13.34 21.87
C PHE A 111 -8.42 13.53 22.24
N LYS A 112 -8.77 13.44 23.53
CA LYS A 112 -10.12 13.73 24.01
C LYS A 112 -10.52 15.19 23.81
N ALA A 113 -9.56 16.12 23.93
CA ALA A 113 -9.78 17.55 23.75
C ALA A 113 -9.70 18.00 22.28
N ALA A 114 -9.22 17.13 21.38
CA ALA A 114 -9.03 17.44 19.97
C ALA A 114 -10.36 17.56 19.22
N SER A 115 -10.35 18.34 18.13
CA SER A 115 -11.44 18.29 17.14
C SER A 115 -11.46 16.93 16.43
N PRO A 116 -12.61 16.49 15.89
CA PRO A 116 -12.67 15.29 15.07
C PRO A 116 -11.63 15.33 13.95
N TYR A 117 -10.92 14.22 13.75
CA TYR A 117 -9.93 14.09 12.69
C TYR A 117 -10.58 14.20 11.30
N GLY A 118 -9.78 14.60 10.31
CA GLY A 118 -10.25 14.77 8.93
C GLY A 118 -10.52 13.43 8.25
N ALA A 119 -11.59 13.36 7.44
CA ALA A 119 -11.92 12.18 6.63
C ALA A 119 -11.70 12.41 5.12
N ALA A 120 -11.09 13.52 4.73
CA ALA A 120 -10.83 13.86 3.34
C ALA A 120 -9.47 13.30 2.90
N ARG A 121 -9.47 12.42 1.90
CA ARG A 121 -8.23 11.91 1.28
C ARG A 121 -7.64 12.90 0.28
N SER A 122 -8.47 13.54 -0.54
CA SER A 122 -8.02 14.42 -1.62
C SER A 122 -7.80 15.84 -1.11
N THR A 123 -6.70 16.48 -1.53
CA THR A 123 -6.45 17.92 -1.34
C THR A 123 -6.94 18.75 -2.53
N VAL A 124 -7.53 18.11 -3.55
CA VAL A 124 -8.21 18.76 -4.67
C VAL A 124 -9.67 18.36 -4.77
N PRO A 125 -10.54 19.21 -5.33
CA PRO A 125 -11.88 18.79 -5.74
C PRO A 125 -11.78 17.66 -6.77
N LEU A 126 -12.45 16.54 -6.50
CA LEU A 126 -12.60 15.45 -7.46
C LEU A 126 -13.94 15.56 -8.19
N PRO A 127 -14.00 15.27 -9.50
CA PRO A 127 -15.26 15.23 -10.24
C PRO A 127 -16.20 14.17 -9.68
N GLN A 128 -17.50 14.47 -9.68
CA GLN A 128 -18.54 13.53 -9.26
C GLN A 128 -18.90 12.51 -10.35
N GLN A 129 -18.62 12.82 -11.62
CA GLN A 129 -18.78 11.86 -12.71
C GLN A 129 -17.51 11.03 -12.83
N THR A 130 -17.65 9.71 -12.92
CA THR A 130 -16.50 8.78 -12.98
C THR A 130 -16.54 7.90 -14.23
N LEU A 131 -15.35 7.59 -14.75
CA LEU A 131 -15.17 6.56 -15.76
C LEU A 131 -14.68 5.26 -15.11
N PRO A 132 -15.15 4.08 -15.57
CA PRO A 132 -14.56 2.80 -15.19
C PRO A 132 -13.21 2.64 -15.92
N ILE A 133 -12.18 3.29 -15.39
CA ILE A 133 -10.79 3.16 -15.80
C ILE A 133 -10.06 2.50 -14.65
N ASP A 134 -9.42 1.37 -14.93
CA ASP A 134 -8.62 0.66 -13.94
C ASP A 134 -7.17 1.09 -14.07
N VAL A 135 -6.53 1.29 -12.93
CA VAL A 135 -5.14 1.69 -12.83
C VAL A 135 -4.41 0.76 -11.89
N SER A 136 -3.26 0.25 -12.32
CA SER A 136 -2.35 -0.53 -11.47
C SER A 136 -0.89 -0.14 -11.72
N PHE A 137 -0.05 -0.38 -10.72
CA PHE A 137 1.40 -0.23 -10.83
C PHE A 137 2.01 -1.62 -10.81
N THR A 138 2.63 -2.01 -11.91
CA THR A 138 3.13 -3.36 -12.15
C THR A 138 4.64 -3.36 -12.39
N ASN A 139 5.24 -4.54 -12.51
CA ASN A 139 6.65 -4.71 -12.87
C ASN A 139 7.63 -4.02 -11.93
N PHE A 140 7.33 -4.02 -10.63
CA PHE A 140 8.33 -3.66 -9.62
C PHE A 140 9.49 -4.64 -9.66
N ALA A 141 10.72 -4.13 -9.63
CA ALA A 141 11.89 -4.95 -9.38
C ALA A 141 11.89 -5.46 -7.93
N LEU A 142 12.67 -6.52 -7.66
CA LEU A 142 12.98 -6.90 -6.28
C LEU A 142 13.66 -5.73 -5.55
N GLY A 143 13.48 -5.66 -4.23
CA GLY A 143 13.88 -4.51 -3.41
C GLY A 143 15.28 -3.96 -3.72
N ASP A 144 16.30 -4.83 -3.72
CA ASP A 144 17.69 -4.45 -3.97
C ASP A 144 17.96 -3.91 -5.39
N SER A 145 17.10 -4.22 -6.35
CA SER A 145 17.19 -3.77 -7.76
C SER A 145 16.26 -2.60 -8.07
N ASN A 146 15.47 -2.12 -7.11
CA ASN A 146 14.42 -1.12 -7.33
C ASN A 146 14.93 0.32 -7.14
N TYR A 147 16.12 0.63 -7.68
CA TYR A 147 16.80 1.91 -7.55
C TYR A 147 17.24 2.47 -8.92
N PRO A 148 16.55 3.51 -9.46
CA PRO A 148 15.36 4.16 -8.92
C PRO A 148 14.13 3.25 -9.01
N ILE A 149 13.08 3.58 -8.27
CA ILE A 149 11.82 2.84 -8.33
C ILE A 149 11.14 3.17 -9.66
N ASN A 150 10.86 2.16 -10.48
CA ASN A 150 10.43 2.33 -11.87
C ASN A 150 9.37 1.33 -12.36
N PRO A 151 8.23 1.17 -11.66
CA PRO A 151 7.13 0.33 -12.14
C PRO A 151 6.54 0.84 -13.46
N LYS A 152 5.73 -0.02 -14.08
CA LYS A 152 4.81 0.36 -15.15
C LYS A 152 3.50 0.85 -14.54
N LEU A 153 3.06 2.03 -14.94
CA LEU A 153 1.68 2.50 -14.78
C LEU A 153 0.85 1.83 -15.88
N HIS A 154 0.02 0.87 -15.50
CA HIS A 154 -0.88 0.15 -16.39
C HIS A 154 -2.29 0.74 -16.29
N ILE A 155 -2.84 1.20 -17.41
CA ILE A 155 -4.18 1.80 -17.49
C ILE A 155 -5.05 0.94 -18.41
N VAL A 156 -6.23 0.53 -17.94
CA VAL A 156 -7.24 -0.19 -18.73
C VAL A 156 -8.50 0.66 -18.86
N ASN A 157 -8.95 0.88 -20.09
CA ASN A 157 -10.20 1.57 -20.34
C ASN A 157 -11.37 0.58 -20.32
N ASN A 158 -12.02 0.40 -19.17
CA ASN A 158 -13.23 -0.43 -19.05
C ASN A 158 -14.53 0.37 -19.31
N SER A 159 -14.43 1.58 -19.88
CA SER A 159 -15.57 2.40 -20.23
C SER A 159 -16.09 2.09 -21.64
N THR A 160 -17.27 2.62 -21.97
CA THR A 160 -17.83 2.57 -23.31
C THR A 160 -17.29 3.66 -24.23
N LEU A 161 -16.50 4.61 -23.70
CA LEU A 161 -15.93 5.73 -24.44
C LEU A 161 -14.53 5.37 -24.93
N THR A 162 -14.25 5.61 -26.21
CA THR A 162 -12.87 5.64 -26.70
C THR A 162 -12.18 6.89 -26.16
N LEU A 163 -11.05 6.72 -25.49
CA LEU A 163 -10.22 7.85 -25.04
C LEU A 163 -9.34 8.30 -26.21
N PRO A 164 -9.53 9.51 -26.78
CA PRO A 164 -8.71 9.98 -27.90
C PRO A 164 -7.28 10.30 -27.46
N GLY A 165 -6.37 10.41 -28.44
CA GLY A 165 -5.04 10.97 -28.20
C GLY A 165 -5.12 12.34 -27.55
N GLY A 166 -4.20 12.62 -26.62
CA GLY A 166 -4.23 13.82 -25.78
C GLY A 166 -5.13 13.72 -24.54
N THR A 167 -5.85 12.61 -24.33
CA THR A 167 -6.51 12.34 -23.04
C THR A 167 -5.50 12.45 -21.91
N GLU A 168 -5.83 13.26 -20.89
CA GLU A 168 -4.93 13.59 -19.80
C GLU A 168 -5.33 12.87 -18.52
N PHE A 169 -4.40 12.11 -17.95
CA PHE A 169 -4.52 11.49 -16.64
C PHE A 169 -3.71 12.32 -15.64
N GLN A 170 -4.36 12.76 -14.56
CA GLN A 170 -3.66 13.36 -13.43
C GLN A 170 -3.94 12.56 -12.16
N PHE A 171 -2.95 12.52 -11.27
CA PHE A 171 -3.08 11.81 -10.00
C PHE A 171 -2.09 12.36 -8.96
N ASP A 172 -2.36 12.07 -7.69
CA ASP A 172 -1.53 12.41 -6.55
C ASP A 172 -0.72 11.19 -6.10
N TYR A 173 0.60 11.36 -5.91
CA TYR A 173 1.43 10.42 -5.15
C TYR A 173 1.92 11.09 -3.86
N SER A 174 2.16 10.30 -2.81
CA SER A 174 2.58 10.82 -1.51
C SER A 174 3.92 11.57 -1.62
N ASN A 175 4.04 12.66 -0.89
CA ASN A 175 5.29 13.39 -0.75
C ASN A 175 6.33 12.70 0.17
N SER A 176 6.10 11.45 0.56
CA SER A 176 7.18 10.54 0.99
C SER A 176 8.25 10.40 -0.10
N ALA A 177 7.86 10.56 -1.37
CA ALA A 177 8.77 10.72 -2.49
C ALA A 177 8.98 12.19 -2.88
N PRO A 178 10.20 12.57 -3.33
CA PRO A 178 10.44 13.89 -3.88
C PRO A 178 9.54 14.16 -5.09
N GLY A 179 9.19 15.43 -5.28
CA GLY A 179 8.34 15.93 -6.38
C GLY A 179 8.98 15.87 -7.78
N ASN A 180 9.74 14.82 -8.10
CA ASN A 180 10.57 14.73 -9.32
C ASN A 180 10.27 13.48 -10.16
N ALA A 181 9.06 12.92 -10.01
CA ALA A 181 8.60 11.81 -10.82
C ALA A 181 8.63 12.14 -12.33
N LYS A 182 8.95 11.14 -13.14
CA LYS A 182 9.07 11.26 -14.60
C LYS A 182 8.77 9.94 -15.29
N ASP A 183 8.58 9.97 -16.60
CA ASP A 183 8.55 8.77 -17.44
C ASP A 183 9.86 8.60 -18.23
N ARG A 184 10.07 7.40 -18.79
CA ARG A 184 11.17 7.07 -19.72
C ARG A 184 10.66 6.70 -21.12
N ALA A 185 9.34 6.57 -21.30
CA ALA A 185 8.72 6.09 -22.53
C ALA A 185 8.35 7.24 -23.50
N GLY A 186 8.61 8.50 -23.13
CA GLY A 186 8.33 9.67 -23.96
C GLY A 186 6.88 10.15 -23.88
N PHE A 187 6.13 9.76 -22.84
CA PHE A 187 4.76 10.21 -22.61
C PHE A 187 4.70 11.64 -22.04
N GLY A 188 5.82 12.18 -21.57
CA GLY A 188 5.94 13.56 -21.12
C GLY A 188 5.26 13.80 -19.78
N LEU A 189 5.42 12.87 -18.84
CA LEU A 189 4.92 13.00 -17.47
C LEU A 189 5.52 14.25 -16.81
N GLN A 190 4.66 15.06 -16.21
CA GLN A 190 5.05 16.28 -15.51
C GLN A 190 4.49 16.31 -14.10
N VAL A 191 5.29 16.77 -13.15
CA VAL A 191 4.81 17.14 -11.82
C VAL A 191 4.22 18.55 -11.93
N ILE A 192 2.91 18.66 -11.75
CA ILE A 192 2.13 19.90 -11.91
C ILE A 192 1.82 20.60 -10.58
N ARG A 193 1.99 19.89 -9.45
CA ARG A 193 1.93 20.47 -8.10
C ARG A 193 2.87 19.72 -7.16
N GLN A 194 3.57 20.46 -6.31
CA GLN A 194 4.35 19.91 -5.21
C GLN A 194 3.87 20.56 -3.92
N ASP A 195 3.33 19.77 -2.99
CA ASP A 195 2.88 20.31 -1.70
C ASP A 195 4.06 20.51 -0.72
N ASN A 196 5.26 20.00 -1.05
CA ASN A 196 6.50 20.30 -0.34
C ASN A 196 7.56 20.93 -1.28
N PRO A 197 7.39 22.21 -1.70
CA PRO A 197 8.33 22.90 -2.57
C PRO A 197 9.53 23.38 -1.73
N GLY A 198 10.67 22.72 -1.85
CA GLY A 198 11.90 23.14 -1.20
C GLY A 198 12.91 22.00 -0.99
N PRO A 199 14.16 22.34 -0.65
CA PRO A 199 15.16 21.33 -0.35
C PRO A 199 14.85 20.67 1.00
N GLY A 200 14.65 19.36 0.98
CA GLY A 200 14.55 18.53 2.18
C GLY A 200 13.21 18.58 2.92
N ASN A 201 13.22 18.01 4.12
CA ASN A 201 12.06 17.78 4.99
C ASN A 201 12.37 18.14 6.46
N ALA A 202 13.39 18.97 6.69
CA ALA A 202 13.74 19.43 8.03
C ALA A 202 12.58 20.23 8.63
N GLY A 203 12.15 19.85 9.84
CA GLY A 203 10.96 20.41 10.48
C GLY A 203 9.62 19.80 10.01
N GLY A 204 9.66 18.79 9.14
CA GLY A 204 8.48 18.11 8.62
C GLY A 204 8.23 18.38 7.14
N LEU A 205 7.45 17.49 6.52
CA LEU A 205 6.94 17.70 5.16
C LEU A 205 5.79 18.73 5.21
N LYS A 206 5.78 19.68 4.28
CA LYS A 206 4.85 20.84 4.30
C LYS A 206 3.45 20.57 3.73
N GLY A 207 3.19 19.36 3.26
CA GLY A 207 1.91 18.98 2.66
C GLY A 207 1.78 17.47 2.53
N THR A 208 0.92 17.00 1.63
CA THR A 208 0.58 15.57 1.54
C THR A 208 0.99 14.93 0.22
N TYR A 209 0.87 15.68 -0.89
CA TYR A 209 0.96 15.09 -2.21
C TYR A 209 1.89 15.85 -3.15
N ASN A 210 2.33 15.13 -4.18
CA ASN A 210 2.76 15.71 -5.44
C ASN A 210 1.73 15.28 -6.50
N ARG A 211 1.22 16.22 -7.29
CA ARG A 211 0.29 15.95 -8.39
C ARG A 211 1.04 15.86 -9.70
N VAL A 212 0.76 14.82 -10.48
CA VAL A 212 1.33 14.63 -11.82
C VAL A 212 0.27 14.70 -12.90
N SER A 213 0.72 14.98 -14.11
CA SER A 213 -0.04 14.90 -15.36
C SER A 213 0.73 14.04 -16.35
N VAL A 214 0.03 13.16 -17.05
CA VAL A 214 0.53 12.40 -18.19
C VAL A 214 -0.57 12.28 -19.24
N LYS A 215 -0.21 12.34 -20.52
CA LYS A 215 -1.18 12.32 -21.63
C LYS A 215 -0.96 11.11 -22.53
N LEU A 216 -2.04 10.59 -23.12
CA LEU A 216 -1.89 9.76 -24.31
C LEU A 216 -1.21 10.60 -25.40
N PRO A 217 -0.23 10.03 -26.14
CA PRO A 217 0.30 10.68 -27.33
C PRO A 217 -0.82 11.09 -28.27
N GLY A 218 -0.68 12.22 -28.97
CA GLY A 218 -1.75 12.75 -29.84
C GLY A 218 -2.23 11.77 -30.93
N TRP A 219 -1.36 10.83 -31.33
CA TRP A 219 -1.65 9.80 -32.32
C TRP A 219 -2.23 8.50 -31.73
N GLN A 220 -2.27 8.35 -30.40
CA GLN A 220 -2.68 7.11 -29.73
C GLN A 220 -4.02 7.29 -29.02
N SER A 221 -5.05 6.59 -29.47
CA SER A 221 -6.29 6.43 -28.71
C SER A 221 -6.28 5.16 -27.86
N LEU A 222 -7.17 5.09 -26.87
CA LEU A 222 -7.39 3.91 -26.03
C LEU A 222 -8.87 3.50 -26.13
N ALA A 223 -9.14 2.48 -26.95
CA ALA A 223 -10.49 1.96 -27.16
C ALA A 223 -11.08 1.27 -25.90
N PRO A 224 -12.41 1.09 -25.80
CA PRO A 224 -13.02 0.22 -24.79
C PRO A 224 -12.36 -1.17 -24.73
N GLY A 225 -12.01 -1.61 -23.54
CA GLY A 225 -11.31 -2.86 -23.25
C GLY A 225 -9.79 -2.85 -23.53
N ALA A 226 -9.25 -1.78 -24.12
CA ALA A 226 -7.83 -1.68 -24.41
C ALA A 226 -7.03 -1.16 -23.20
N SER A 227 -5.72 -1.42 -23.20
CA SER A 227 -4.79 -0.97 -22.17
C SER A 227 -3.54 -0.28 -22.72
N VAL A 228 -2.86 0.47 -21.86
CA VAL A 228 -1.59 1.14 -22.15
C VAL A 228 -0.68 1.09 -20.93
N ASP A 229 0.62 0.88 -21.17
CA ASP A 229 1.66 0.95 -20.16
C ASP A 229 2.48 2.24 -20.31
N MET A 230 2.72 2.92 -19.20
CA MET A 230 3.58 4.10 -19.11
C MET A 230 4.66 3.86 -18.05
N ASP A 231 5.84 4.44 -18.25
CA ASP A 231 6.88 4.40 -17.21
C ASP A 231 6.56 5.40 -16.10
N PHE A 232 6.68 4.97 -14.83
CA PHE A 232 6.60 5.85 -13.68
C PHE A 232 7.84 5.70 -12.81
N VAL A 233 8.75 6.67 -12.90
CA VAL A 233 10.05 6.65 -12.20
C VAL A 233 10.06 7.66 -11.06
N TYR A 234 10.40 7.21 -9.85
CA TYR A 234 10.47 8.03 -8.63
C TYR A 234 11.54 7.47 -7.67
N TYR A 235 11.81 8.20 -6.57
CA TYR A 235 13.09 8.04 -5.83
C TYR A 235 12.98 7.64 -4.36
N LEU A 236 11.79 7.61 -3.77
CA LEU A 236 11.54 7.01 -2.45
C LEU A 236 10.18 6.29 -2.48
N PRO A 237 9.93 5.30 -1.61
CA PRO A 237 8.69 4.55 -1.62
C PRO A 237 7.44 5.43 -1.47
N VAL A 238 6.38 5.05 -2.18
CA VAL A 238 5.03 5.61 -2.03
C VAL A 238 4.03 4.45 -1.91
N SER A 239 2.94 4.66 -1.19
CA SER A 239 1.75 3.83 -1.35
C SER A 239 1.10 4.10 -2.71
N THR A 240 0.16 3.25 -3.11
CA THR A 240 -0.56 3.39 -4.39
C THR A 240 -1.07 4.83 -4.59
N PRO A 241 -0.72 5.47 -5.73
CA PRO A 241 -1.23 6.78 -6.09
C PRO A 241 -2.76 6.86 -6.17
N SER A 242 -3.28 8.07 -6.02
CA SER A 242 -4.67 8.35 -5.66
C SER A 242 -5.19 9.64 -6.30
N ASN A 243 -6.50 9.92 -6.17
CA ASN A 243 -7.10 11.22 -6.51
C ASN A 243 -6.97 11.54 -8.01
N TRP A 244 -7.27 10.52 -8.80
CA TRP A 244 -7.21 10.48 -10.24
C TRP A 244 -8.28 11.36 -10.87
N THR A 245 -7.87 12.10 -11.89
CA THR A 245 -8.78 12.80 -12.80
C THR A 245 -8.39 12.52 -14.24
N VAL A 246 -9.37 12.34 -15.09
CA VAL A 246 -9.20 12.03 -16.52
C VAL A 246 -9.90 13.12 -17.32
N ASN A 247 -9.15 13.92 -18.06
CA ASN A 247 -9.70 14.91 -18.99
C ASN A 247 -9.81 14.28 -20.39
N VAL A 248 -11.05 14.05 -20.82
CA VAL A 248 -11.38 13.51 -22.13
C VAL A 248 -11.98 14.62 -22.97
N ALA A 249 -11.19 15.15 -23.92
CA ALA A 249 -11.62 16.19 -24.85
C ALA A 249 -12.28 17.42 -24.19
N GLY A 250 -11.81 17.83 -23.01
CA GLY A 250 -12.31 18.99 -22.25
C GLY A 250 -13.26 18.62 -21.10
N THR A 251 -13.78 17.39 -21.06
CA THR A 251 -14.64 16.92 -19.96
C THR A 251 -13.80 16.21 -18.91
N LEU A 252 -13.90 16.66 -17.66
CA LEU A 252 -13.12 16.12 -16.54
C LEU A 252 -13.92 15.07 -15.75
N TYR A 253 -13.37 13.87 -15.63
CA TYR A 253 -13.92 12.74 -14.89
C TYR A 253 -13.02 12.35 -13.72
N GLY A 254 -13.57 11.73 -12.69
CA GLY A 254 -12.81 10.87 -11.78
C GLY A 254 -12.69 9.45 -12.34
N ILE A 255 -12.04 8.55 -11.61
CA ILE A 255 -12.10 7.11 -11.91
C ILE A 255 -12.91 6.38 -10.84
N LYS A 256 -13.58 5.29 -11.23
CA LYS A 256 -14.39 4.48 -10.30
C LYS A 256 -13.54 3.87 -9.16
N GLY A 257 -12.31 3.48 -9.46
CA GLY A 257 -11.38 2.89 -8.48
C GLY A 257 -11.01 3.79 -7.29
N ASP A 258 -11.22 5.11 -7.41
CA ASP A 258 -10.98 6.04 -6.30
C ASP A 258 -12.12 6.06 -5.27
N LEU A 259 -13.25 5.42 -5.57
CA LEU A 259 -14.41 5.28 -4.68
C LEU A 259 -14.89 6.62 -4.10
N THR A 260 -14.87 7.69 -4.93
CA THR A 260 -15.32 9.02 -4.56
C THR A 260 -16.76 8.97 -4.02
N ARG A 261 -16.94 9.43 -2.78
CA ARG A 261 -18.24 9.39 -2.11
C ARG A 261 -19.28 10.21 -2.88
N GLY A 262 -20.41 9.58 -3.21
CA GLY A 262 -21.51 10.21 -3.93
C GLY A 262 -21.31 10.31 -5.45
N ALA A 263 -20.22 9.73 -5.98
CA ALA A 263 -19.96 9.76 -7.41
C ALA A 263 -21.02 8.98 -8.21
N LEU A 264 -21.29 9.48 -9.40
CA LEU A 264 -22.16 8.87 -10.40
C LEU A 264 -21.29 8.15 -11.45
N ASP A 265 -21.66 6.91 -11.76
CA ASP A 265 -21.02 6.11 -12.80
C ASP A 265 -21.42 6.66 -14.18
N SER A 266 -20.51 7.38 -14.85
CA SER A 266 -20.69 7.77 -16.25
C SER A 266 -20.08 6.71 -17.17
N GLY A 267 -20.77 5.57 -17.29
CA GLY A 267 -20.41 4.47 -18.21
C GLY A 267 -21.49 4.15 -19.25
N THR A 268 -22.65 4.79 -19.12
CA THR A 268 -23.79 4.65 -20.03
C THR A 268 -24.24 6.05 -20.40
N PRO A 269 -24.25 6.46 -21.68
CA PRO A 269 -24.89 7.71 -22.04
C PRO A 269 -26.37 7.61 -21.65
N THR A 270 -26.90 8.64 -21.00
CA THR A 270 -28.35 8.85 -20.96
C THR A 270 -28.81 8.91 -22.42
N PRO A 271 -29.66 7.99 -22.92
CA PRO A 271 -30.08 8.04 -24.31
C PRO A 271 -30.85 9.34 -24.54
N ILE A 272 -30.34 10.18 -25.45
CA ILE A 272 -31.19 11.12 -26.16
C ILE A 272 -32.26 10.27 -26.87
N PRO A 273 -33.56 10.52 -26.69
CA PRO A 273 -34.59 9.73 -27.32
C PRO A 273 -34.43 9.80 -28.85
N THR A 274 -34.03 8.69 -29.46
CA THR A 274 -34.01 8.52 -30.92
C THR A 274 -35.46 8.47 -31.41
N PRO A 275 -35.87 9.26 -32.42
CA PRO A 275 -37.21 9.17 -32.96
C PRO A 275 -37.47 7.77 -33.54
N THR A 276 -38.48 7.11 -33.02
CA THR A 276 -38.91 5.77 -33.41
C THR A 276 -39.33 5.75 -34.87
N GLN A 277 -38.60 5.02 -35.73
CA GLN A 277 -39.05 4.70 -37.08
C GLN A 277 -39.95 3.46 -37.06
N THR A 278 -41.11 3.58 -37.71
CA THR A 278 -42.11 2.52 -37.88
C THR A 278 -41.56 1.37 -38.74
N PRO A 279 -41.68 0.09 -38.31
CA PRO A 279 -41.17 -1.04 -39.07
C PRO A 279 -42.00 -1.30 -40.34
N THR A 280 -41.31 -1.57 -41.45
CA THR A 280 -41.89 -2.06 -42.71
C THR A 280 -41.86 -3.60 -42.72
N PRO A 281 -42.90 -4.31 -43.19
CA PRO A 281 -42.98 -5.77 -43.08
C PRO A 281 -42.05 -6.52 -44.05
N THR A 282 -41.45 -7.61 -43.55
CA THR A 282 -40.58 -8.55 -44.26
C THR A 282 -41.39 -9.59 -45.05
N PRO A 283 -41.04 -9.92 -46.31
CA PRO A 283 -41.68 -11.02 -47.04
C PRO A 283 -41.03 -12.39 -46.77
N THR A 284 -41.91 -13.38 -46.75
CA THR A 284 -41.70 -14.82 -46.55
C THR A 284 -41.06 -15.50 -47.76
N GLY A 285 -40.13 -16.44 -47.54
CA GLY A 285 -39.61 -17.36 -48.55
C GLY A 285 -39.45 -18.78 -48.01
N THR A 286 -39.97 -19.76 -48.75
CA THR A 286 -40.12 -21.20 -48.45
C THR A 286 -39.02 -22.03 -49.21
N PRO A 287 -38.97 -23.39 -49.21
CA PRO A 287 -38.01 -24.17 -48.43
C PRO A 287 -37.06 -25.11 -49.24
N THR A 288 -36.06 -25.64 -48.52
CA THR A 288 -35.31 -26.93 -48.65
C THR A 288 -34.82 -27.48 -50.00
N GLY A 289 -33.52 -27.83 -50.00
CA GLY A 289 -32.94 -28.91 -50.80
C GLY A 289 -31.68 -29.48 -50.14
N THR A 290 -31.62 -30.81 -49.96
CA THR A 290 -30.45 -31.62 -49.56
C THR A 290 -30.12 -32.55 -50.74
N PRO A 291 -28.85 -32.75 -51.15
CA PRO A 291 -28.11 -34.01 -50.88
C PRO A 291 -26.56 -33.83 -50.72
N THR A 292 -25.86 -34.50 -49.79
CA THR A 292 -25.09 -35.79 -49.90
C THR A 292 -23.56 -35.59 -50.12
N PRO A 293 -22.66 -36.47 -49.60
CA PRO A 293 -21.32 -36.09 -49.10
C PRO A 293 -20.15 -36.32 -50.08
N THR A 294 -19.01 -35.69 -49.78
CA THR A 294 -17.75 -35.77 -50.55
C THR A 294 -16.62 -36.32 -49.65
N PRO A 295 -15.70 -37.18 -50.16
CA PRO A 295 -14.86 -38.04 -49.35
C PRO A 295 -13.60 -37.39 -48.77
N THR A 296 -13.10 -38.06 -47.73
CA THR A 296 -11.95 -37.78 -46.87
C THR A 296 -10.62 -37.83 -47.63
N GLY A 297 -9.86 -36.73 -47.56
CA GLY A 297 -8.45 -36.67 -47.93
C GLY A 297 -7.56 -36.73 -46.68
N THR A 298 -6.62 -37.66 -46.68
CA THR A 298 -5.57 -37.86 -45.68
C THR A 298 -4.54 -36.73 -45.68
N PRO A 299 -4.11 -36.21 -44.52
CA PRO A 299 -2.81 -35.56 -44.39
C PRO A 299 -1.82 -36.42 -43.62
N THR A 300 -0.65 -36.55 -44.22
CA THR A 300 0.57 -37.17 -43.73
C THR A 300 1.30 -36.28 -42.72
N GLY A 301 1.69 -36.87 -41.58
CA GLY A 301 2.95 -36.67 -40.86
C GLY A 301 3.32 -35.27 -40.33
N THR A 302 2.93 -34.98 -39.08
CA THR A 302 3.60 -33.98 -38.22
C THR A 302 4.50 -34.71 -37.20
N PRO A 303 5.74 -34.25 -36.91
CA PRO A 303 6.66 -34.94 -36.00
C PRO A 303 6.12 -35.09 -34.58
N ALA A 304 6.42 -36.24 -33.97
CA ALA A 304 6.01 -36.61 -32.63
C ALA A 304 6.57 -35.66 -31.56
N PRO A 305 5.76 -35.25 -30.56
CA PRO A 305 6.27 -34.58 -29.37
C PRO A 305 7.15 -35.54 -28.58
N THR A 306 8.30 -35.04 -28.12
CA THR A 306 9.12 -35.66 -27.08
C THR A 306 8.24 -35.93 -25.86
N PRO A 307 8.29 -37.12 -25.24
CA PRO A 307 7.44 -37.46 -24.11
C PRO A 307 7.72 -36.50 -22.94
N THR A 308 6.75 -35.64 -22.63
CA THR A 308 6.61 -35.04 -21.31
C THR A 308 6.46 -36.18 -20.29
N PRO A 309 7.19 -36.15 -19.16
CA PRO A 309 7.01 -37.12 -18.09
C PRO A 309 5.53 -37.24 -17.73
N ALA A 310 5.06 -38.48 -17.59
CA ALA A 310 3.67 -38.76 -17.21
C ALA A 310 3.28 -37.94 -15.96
N PRO A 311 2.08 -37.34 -15.89
CA PRO A 311 1.59 -36.72 -14.67
C PRO A 311 1.48 -37.80 -13.61
N GLY A 312 2.31 -37.73 -12.57
CA GLY A 312 2.01 -38.41 -11.34
C GLY A 312 0.68 -37.85 -10.82
N THR A 313 -0.23 -38.73 -10.43
CA THR A 313 -1.51 -38.31 -9.89
C THR A 313 -1.27 -37.93 -8.45
N CYS A 314 -1.19 -36.62 -8.18
CA CYS A 314 -1.04 -36.04 -6.85
C CYS A 314 -2.27 -36.28 -5.93
N THR A 315 -2.68 -37.54 -5.74
CA THR A 315 -3.92 -37.95 -5.06
C THR A 315 -3.89 -37.77 -3.54
N ALA A 316 -2.70 -37.64 -2.93
CA ALA A 316 -2.55 -37.47 -1.49
C ALA A 316 -2.81 -36.03 -0.97
N ALA A 317 -3.18 -35.08 -1.83
CA ALA A 317 -3.58 -33.72 -1.41
C ALA A 317 -4.54 -33.07 -2.43
N PRO A 318 -5.52 -32.27 -1.98
CA PRO A 318 -6.40 -31.54 -2.89
C PRO A 318 -5.61 -30.54 -3.76
N GLY A 319 -6.13 -30.23 -4.94
CA GLY A 319 -5.54 -29.19 -5.80
C GLY A 319 -5.56 -27.83 -5.11
N TRP A 320 -4.50 -27.04 -5.29
CA TRP A 320 -4.47 -25.65 -4.84
C TRP A 320 -5.55 -24.83 -5.54
N ASP A 321 -6.22 -23.96 -4.79
CA ASP A 321 -7.29 -23.08 -5.25
C ASP A 321 -6.98 -21.63 -4.82
N ALA A 322 -6.86 -20.73 -5.79
CA ALA A 322 -6.58 -19.31 -5.57
C ALA A 322 -7.66 -18.59 -4.74
N GLY A 323 -8.91 -19.09 -4.76
CA GLY A 323 -10.04 -18.55 -4.01
C GLY A 323 -10.10 -19.02 -2.55
N THR A 324 -9.34 -20.04 -2.18
CA THR A 324 -9.36 -20.64 -0.83
C THR A 324 -8.38 -19.93 0.10
N THR A 325 -8.82 -19.67 1.34
CA THR A 325 -7.96 -19.17 2.41
C THR A 325 -7.29 -20.34 3.13
N TYR A 326 -5.96 -20.35 3.19
CA TYR A 326 -5.16 -21.34 3.92
C TYR A 326 -4.65 -20.74 5.24
N ALA A 327 -5.47 -20.80 6.29
CA ALA A 327 -5.19 -20.14 7.57
C ALA A 327 -4.23 -20.91 8.49
N THR A 328 -4.14 -22.23 8.32
CA THR A 328 -3.27 -23.15 9.07
C THR A 328 -2.43 -23.97 8.10
N PRO A 329 -1.33 -24.62 8.53
CA PRO A 329 -0.53 -25.49 7.68
C PRO A 329 -1.42 -26.54 6.99
N THR A 330 -1.50 -26.45 5.67
CA THR A 330 -2.40 -27.21 4.80
C THR A 330 -1.61 -27.68 3.59
N LYS A 331 -1.65 -28.97 3.32
CA LYS A 331 -0.98 -29.58 2.17
C LYS A 331 -1.90 -29.53 0.94
N VAL A 332 -1.35 -29.07 -0.20
CA VAL A 332 -2.05 -28.98 -1.49
C VAL A 332 -1.18 -29.56 -2.61
N SER A 333 -1.78 -29.87 -3.76
CA SER A 333 -1.08 -30.22 -4.99
C SER A 333 -1.19 -29.10 -6.03
N TRP A 334 -0.07 -28.78 -6.68
CA TRP A 334 -0.03 -27.75 -7.72
C TRP A 334 1.11 -28.05 -8.69
N LYS A 335 0.83 -28.04 -10.01
CA LYS A 335 1.83 -28.23 -11.09
C LYS A 335 2.77 -29.45 -10.90
N GLY A 336 2.24 -30.58 -10.41
CA GLY A 336 3.03 -31.82 -10.20
C GLY A 336 3.91 -31.83 -8.95
N HIS A 337 3.60 -30.99 -7.97
CA HIS A 337 4.33 -30.91 -6.70
C HIS A 337 3.35 -30.78 -5.52
N TYR A 338 3.79 -31.24 -4.36
CA TYR A 338 3.10 -30.96 -3.11
C TYR A 338 3.64 -29.69 -2.47
N TYR A 339 2.74 -28.87 -1.94
CA TYR A 339 3.10 -27.65 -1.21
C TYR A 339 2.41 -27.59 0.14
N GLN A 340 3.02 -26.91 1.11
CA GLN A 340 2.39 -26.57 2.39
C GLN A 340 2.62 -25.11 2.72
N ASN A 341 1.58 -24.39 3.12
CA ASN A 341 1.71 -22.99 3.52
C ASN A 341 2.47 -22.87 4.85
N LYS A 342 3.36 -21.88 4.94
CA LYS A 342 4.15 -21.57 6.14
C LYS A 342 3.39 -20.67 7.11
N TRP A 343 2.49 -19.84 6.60
CA TRP A 343 1.61 -18.94 7.33
C TRP A 343 0.32 -18.72 6.53
N TRP A 344 -0.54 -17.80 6.97
CA TRP A 344 -1.78 -17.45 6.29
C TRP A 344 -1.55 -17.02 4.83
N THR A 345 -2.31 -17.55 3.88
CA THR A 345 -2.25 -17.14 2.47
C THR A 345 -3.59 -17.34 1.76
N LYS A 346 -3.84 -16.53 0.72
CA LYS A 346 -4.94 -16.66 -0.25
C LYS A 346 -4.47 -16.11 -1.60
N GLY A 347 -4.58 -16.91 -2.66
CA GLY A 347 -4.27 -16.47 -4.04
C GLY A 347 -2.79 -16.49 -4.45
N ASP A 348 -1.84 -16.67 -3.52
CA ASP A 348 -0.41 -16.77 -3.85
C ASP A 348 -0.09 -18.10 -4.55
N ASP A 349 0.48 -18.06 -5.77
CA ASP A 349 0.90 -19.25 -6.54
C ASP A 349 2.01 -20.02 -5.78
N PRO A 350 1.78 -21.31 -5.43
CA PRO A 350 2.77 -22.11 -4.71
C PRO A 350 4.15 -22.23 -5.36
N ALA A 351 4.23 -22.15 -6.68
CA ALA A 351 5.48 -22.29 -7.42
C ALA A 351 6.26 -20.96 -7.60
N ALA A 352 5.65 -19.81 -7.31
CA ALA A 352 6.24 -18.49 -7.65
C ALA A 352 7.23 -17.98 -6.59
N GLY A 353 7.10 -18.40 -5.33
CA GLY A 353 7.79 -17.75 -4.21
C GLY A 353 9.17 -18.30 -3.84
N GLY A 354 9.57 -19.47 -4.33
CA GLY A 354 10.85 -20.11 -3.97
C GLY A 354 11.03 -20.32 -2.45
N ALA A 355 12.28 -20.37 -1.98
CA ALA A 355 12.59 -20.64 -0.57
C ALA A 355 12.00 -19.62 0.42
N TRP A 356 11.78 -18.38 -0.01
CA TRP A 356 11.23 -17.29 0.80
C TRP A 356 9.72 -17.09 0.63
N GLY A 357 9.11 -17.88 -0.25
CA GLY A 357 7.68 -17.82 -0.54
C GLY A 357 6.81 -18.30 0.62
N VAL A 358 5.53 -17.95 0.55
CA VAL A 358 4.50 -18.35 1.52
C VAL A 358 4.26 -19.87 1.54
N TRP A 359 4.64 -20.55 0.45
CA TRP A 359 4.57 -22.00 0.30
C TRP A 359 5.95 -22.66 0.47
N SER A 360 5.96 -23.83 1.08
CA SER A 360 7.09 -24.75 1.11
C SER A 360 6.84 -25.85 0.08
N ASP A 361 7.73 -26.01 -0.89
CA ASP A 361 7.73 -27.17 -1.80
C ASP A 361 8.13 -28.42 -1.01
N LEU A 362 7.28 -29.44 -1.05
CA LEU A 362 7.46 -30.73 -0.40
C LEU A 362 7.93 -31.82 -1.38
N GLY A 363 8.22 -31.44 -2.62
CA GLY A 363 8.71 -32.29 -3.69
C GLY A 363 7.63 -32.68 -4.69
N ALA A 364 8.09 -33.34 -5.76
CA ALA A 364 7.26 -33.79 -6.86
C ALA A 364 6.20 -34.80 -6.42
N CYS A 365 5.09 -34.76 -7.14
CA CYS A 365 4.02 -35.74 -7.17
C CYS A 365 3.46 -35.83 -8.59
#